data_AF-A0AA38KIC8-F1
#
_entry.id   AF-A0AA38KIC8-F1
#
_cell.length_a   1.000
_cell.length_b   1.000
_cell.length_c   1.000
_cell.angle_alpha   90.00
_cell.angle_beta   90.00
_cell.angle_gamma   90.00
#
_symmetry.space_group_name_H-M   'P 1'
#
loop_
_entity.id
_entity.type
_entity.pdbx_description
1 polymer ?
#
loop_
_entity_poly.entity_id
_entity_poly.type
_entity_poly.pdbx_seq_one_letter_code
_entity_poly.pdbx_strand_id
1 'polypeptide(L)' 'SDVPLGQFEKHTKGIGSKLMVKMGFNGTGLGKNRQGDANPIQVEDQPRFA' A
#
# COMPACT_ATOMS: atom_id res chain seq x y z
N SER A 1 -14.17 11.62 9.26
CA SER A 1 -15.16 10.55 9.50
C SER A 1 -14.41 9.25 9.63
N ASP A 2 -14.22 8.74 10.85
CA ASP A 2 -13.58 7.44 11.08
C ASP A 2 -14.53 6.33 10.63
N VAL A 3 -14.23 5.74 9.47
CA VAL A 3 -14.91 4.52 9.02
C VAL A 3 -14.52 3.40 10.00
N PRO A 4 -15.49 2.68 10.62
CA PRO A 4 -15.18 1.60 11.54
C PRO A 4 -14.36 0.52 10.83
N LEU A 5 -13.11 0.32 11.27
CA LEU A 5 -12.25 -0.74 10.76
C LEU A 5 -12.84 -2.11 11.11
N GLY A 6 -12.68 -3.08 10.20
CA GLY A 6 -13.05 -4.46 10.44
C GLY A 6 -12.22 -5.09 11.58
N GLN A 7 -12.70 -6.17 12.18
CA GLN A 7 -12.02 -6.82 13.31
C GLN A 7 -10.57 -7.22 13.00
N PHE A 8 -10.30 -7.66 11.77
CA PHE A 8 -8.94 -7.98 11.33
C PHE A 8 -8.06 -6.73 11.25
N GLU A 9 -8.51 -5.69 10.55
CA GLU A 9 -7.76 -4.45 10.34
C GLU A 9 -7.43 -3.73 11.65
N LYS A 10 -8.29 -3.84 12.67
CA LYS A 10 -8.01 -3.31 14.03
C LYS A 10 -6.68 -3.84 14.59
N HIS A 11 -6.35 -5.10 14.32
CA HIS A 11 -5.16 -5.76 14.85
C HIS A 11 -4.00 -5.80 13.85
N THR A 12 -4.27 -5.65 12.54
CA THR A 12 -3.27 -5.81 11.48
C THR A 12 -2.90 -4.52 10.74
N LYS A 13 -3.53 -3.39 11.06
CA LYS A 13 -3.21 -2.08 10.47
C LYS A 13 -1.70 -1.80 10.57
N GLY A 14 -1.08 -1.56 9.42
CA GLY A 14 0.34 -1.18 9.33
C GLY A 14 1.34 -2.32 9.56
N ILE A 15 0.92 -3.60 9.60
CA ILE A 15 1.90 -4.71 9.66
C ILE A 15 2.81 -4.69 8.42
N GLY A 16 2.25 -4.46 7.24
CA GLY A 16 3.02 -4.40 5.99
C GLY A 16 4.13 -3.34 6.00
N SER A 17 3.82 -2.12 6.45
CA SER A 17 4.82 -1.05 6.53
C SER A 17 5.93 -1.35 7.55
N LYS A 18 5.58 -1.95 8.70
CA LYS A 18 6.56 -2.41 9.69
C LYS A 18 7.51 -3.46 9.11
N LEU A 19 7.00 -4.40 8.31
CA LEU A 19 7.83 -5.43 7.67
C LEU A 19 8.74 -4.81 6.60
N MET A 20 8.21 -3.91 5.77
CA MET A 20 8.99 -3.22 4.73
C MET A 20 10.20 -2.50 5.33
N VAL A 21 10.03 -1.76 6.43
CA VAL A 21 11.12 -1.08 7.13
C VAL A 21 12.18 -2.07 7.63
N LYS A 22 11.76 -3.21 8.19
CA LYS A 22 12.69 -4.28 8.62
C LYS A 22 13.49 -4.88 7.46
N MET A 23 12.91 -4.89 6.26
CA MET A 23 13.57 -5.33 5.03
C MET A 23 14.42 -4.23 4.37
N GLY A 24 14.63 -3.09 5.04
CA GLY A 24 15.48 -1.99 4.57
C GLY A 24 14.78 -1.00 3.64
N PHE A 25 13.45 -1.07 3.52
CA PHE A 25 12.67 -0.09 2.78
C PHE A 25 12.66 1.27 3.51
N ASN A 26 12.92 2.34 2.78
CA ASN A 26 13.07 3.70 3.30
C ASN A 26 12.03 4.69 2.76
N GLY A 27 10.99 4.21 2.08
CA GLY A 27 9.93 5.05 1.52
C GLY A 27 10.19 5.56 0.09
N THR A 28 11.21 5.07 -0.61
CA THR A 28 11.45 5.38 -2.03
C THR A 28 10.95 4.26 -2.95
N GLY A 29 11.35 4.26 -4.22
CA GLY A 29 11.14 3.14 -5.12
C GLY A 29 11.73 1.81 -4.62
N LEU A 30 11.16 0.71 -5.08
CA LEU A 30 11.65 -0.65 -4.81
C LEU A 30 12.74 -1.08 -5.81
N GLY A 31 13.37 -2.23 -5.54
CA GLY A 31 14.43 -2.81 -6.37
C GLY A 31 15.83 -2.43 -5.92
N LYS A 32 16.84 -3.12 -6.46
CA LYS A 32 18.26 -2.98 -6.06
C LYS A 32 18.75 -1.53 -6.12
N ASN A 33 18.25 -0.76 -7.08
CA ASN A 33 18.64 0.63 -7.33
C ASN A 33 17.50 1.61 -7.01
N ARG A 34 16.46 1.19 -6.27
CA ARG A 34 15.27 2.00 -5.94
C ARG A 34 14.53 2.54 -7.17
N GLN A 35 14.54 1.77 -8.26
CA GLN A 35 14.02 2.18 -9.56
C GLN A 35 12.52 1.95 -9.75
N GLY A 36 11.87 1.19 -8.87
CA GLY A 36 10.43 0.98 -8.93
C GLY A 36 9.67 2.27 -8.63
N ASP A 37 8.45 2.40 -9.15
CA ASP A 37 7.61 3.55 -8.85
C ASP A 37 7.21 3.54 -7.36
N ALA A 38 7.34 4.69 -6.70
CA ALA A 38 6.91 4.87 -5.32
C ALA A 38 5.42 5.18 -5.22
N ASN A 39 4.83 5.68 -6.31
CA ASN A 39 3.42 6.01 -6.37
C ASN A 39 2.61 4.79 -6.81
N PRO A 40 1.42 4.59 -6.23
CA PRO A 40 0.47 3.60 -6.74
C PRO A 40 0.10 3.90 -8.19
N ILE A 41 -0.04 2.84 -8.99
CA ILE A 41 -0.59 2.94 -10.34
C ILE A 41 -2.05 3.38 -10.22
N GLN A 42 -2.40 4.43 -10.94
CA GLN A 42 -3.78 4.90 -11.04
C GLN A 42 -4.50 4.08 -12.10
N VAL A 43 -5.68 3.58 -11.74
CA VAL A 43 -6.57 2.85 -12.65
C VAL A 43 -7.81 3.72 -12.85
N GLU A 44 -8.19 3.93 -14.10
CA GLU A 44 -9.46 4.57 -14.45
C GLU A 44 -10.57 3.52 -14.42
N ASP A 45 -11.60 3.75 -13.59
CA ASP A 45 -12.77 2.88 -13.53
C ASP A 45 -13.59 3.05 -14.82
N GLN A 46 -13.55 2.05 -15.69
CA GLN A 46 -14.42 2.03 -16.86
C GLN A 46 -15.84 1.58 -16.46
N PRO A 47 -16.90 2.35 -16.79
CA PRO A 47 -18.25 1.93 -16.48
C PRO A 47 -18.58 0.63 -17.22
N ARG A 48 -19.11 -0.36 -16.49
CA ARG A 48 -19.69 -1.55 -17.12
C ARG A 48 -20.89 -1.10 -17.95
N PHE A 49 -20.90 -1.42 -19.24
CA PHE A 49 -22.06 -1.21 -20.09
C PHE A 49 -23.28 -1.89 -19.45
N ALA A 50 -24.37 -1.11 -19.30
CA ALA A 50 -25.63 -1.54 -18.71
C ALA A 50 -26.32 -2.61 -19.55
#